data_AF-A0A7K4CBG0-F1
#
_entry.id   AF-A0A7K4CBG0-F1
#
_cell.length_a   1.000
_cell.length_b   1.000
_cell.length_c   1.000
_cell.angle_alpha   90.00
_cell.angle_beta   90.00
_cell.angle_gamma   90.00
#
_symmetry.space_group_name_H-M   'P 1'
#
loop_
_entity.id
_entity.type
_entity.pdbx_description
1 polymer ?
#
loop_
_entity_poly.entity_id
_entity_poly.type
_entity_poly.pdbx_seq_one_letter_code
_entity_poly.pdbx_strand_id
1 'polypeptide(L)'
;MLYETYFLVALFSTWLIEIPILVALIRFIFRETSLPLPRIIGAGALCTALTLPYLWFVLPPFVDAAYYVEIGEGLVILAETLILNRLLALDLKRAFICSLFM
;
A
#
# COMPACT_ATOMS: atom_id res chain seq x y z
N MET A 1 -0.36 8.72 23.28
CA MET A 1 -1.61 9.26 22.68
C MET A 1 -1.37 10.13 21.44
N LEU A 2 -0.44 11.09 21.46
CA LEU A 2 -0.18 11.93 20.28
C LEU A 2 0.32 11.14 19.07
N TYR A 3 1.18 10.13 19.30
CA TYR A 3 1.81 9.33 18.24
C TYR A 3 0.80 8.41 17.54
N GLU A 4 -0.07 7.77 18.30
CA GLU A 4 -1.13 6.90 17.80
C GLU A 4 -2.17 7.70 17.01
N THR A 5 -2.47 8.93 17.44
CA THR A 5 -3.30 9.85 16.65
C THR A 5 -2.63 10.22 15.33
N TYR A 6 -1.33 10.53 15.32
CA TYR A 6 -0.62 10.79 14.07
C TYR A 6 -0.55 9.58 13.14
N PHE A 7 -0.38 8.38 13.70
CA PHE A 7 -0.47 7.16 12.93
C PHE A 7 -1.83 6.99 12.26
N LEU A 8 -2.93 7.21 13.00
CA LEU A 8 -4.28 7.12 12.42
C LEU A 8 -4.49 8.18 11.34
N VAL A 9 -4.05 9.42 11.58
CA VAL A 9 -4.11 10.49 10.58
C VAL A 9 -3.31 10.10 9.33
N ALA A 10 -2.10 9.54 9.50
CA ALA A 10 -1.29 9.04 8.40
C ALA A 10 -2.06 7.95 7.64
N LEU A 11 -2.55 6.90 8.30
CA LEU A 11 -3.32 5.83 7.68
C LEU A 11 -4.51 6.33 6.87
N PHE A 12 -5.33 7.22 7.44
CA PHE A 12 -6.49 7.78 6.72
C PHE A 12 -6.08 8.67 5.55
N SER A 13 -5.03 9.48 5.71
CA SER A 13 -4.52 10.32 4.62
C SER A 13 -3.96 9.48 3.47
N THR A 14 -3.26 8.40 3.81
CA THR A 14 -2.70 7.45 2.87
C THR A 14 -3.82 6.73 2.10
N TRP A 15 -4.84 6.21 2.79
CA TRP A 15 -6.03 5.66 2.12
C TRP A 15 -6.71 6.65 1.16
N LEU A 16 -6.82 7.92 1.55
CA LEU A 16 -7.45 8.95 0.73
C LEU A 16 -6.69 9.21 -0.58
N ILE A 17 -5.37 8.99 -0.59
CA ILE A 17 -4.50 9.22 -1.74
C ILE A 17 -4.31 7.93 -2.56
N GLU A 18 -3.90 6.85 -1.91
CA GLU A 18 -3.51 5.60 -2.56
C GLU A 18 -4.69 4.86 -3.19
N ILE A 19 -5.86 4.83 -2.54
CA ILE A 19 -7.02 4.10 -3.08
C ILE A 19 -7.47 4.70 -4.42
N PRO A 20 -7.63 6.03 -4.57
CA PRO A 20 -7.88 6.63 -5.87
C PRO A 20 -6.80 6.33 -6.92
N ILE A 21 -5.52 6.34 -6.53
CA ILE A 21 -4.41 6.01 -7.43
C ILE A 21 -4.55 4.56 -7.90
N LEU A 22 -4.73 3.60 -6.98
CA LEU A 22 -4.91 2.19 -7.30
C LEU A 22 -6.11 1.97 -8.23
N VAL A 23 -7.24 2.61 -7.95
CA VAL A 23 -8.43 2.57 -8.81
C VAL A 23 -8.09 3.13 -10.19
N ALA A 24 -7.37 4.24 -10.28
CA ALA A 24 -7.00 4.85 -11.54
C ALA A 24 -6.06 3.96 -12.37
N LEU A 25 -5.05 3.37 -11.73
CA LEU A 25 -4.11 2.44 -12.36
C LEU A 25 -4.86 1.23 -12.94
N ILE A 26 -5.72 0.60 -12.15
CA ILE A 26 -6.46 -0.60 -12.59
C ILE A 26 -7.46 -0.28 -13.70
N ARG A 27 -8.23 0.81 -13.56
CA ARG A 27 -9.32 1.14 -14.48
C ARG A 27 -8.85 1.81 -15.77
N PHE A 28 -7.90 2.73 -15.69
CA PHE A 28 -7.52 3.55 -16.84
C PHE A 28 -6.22 3.08 -17.49
N ILE A 29 -5.22 2.66 -16.70
CA ILE A 29 -3.92 2.24 -17.25
C ILE A 29 -3.97 0.77 -17.68
N PHE A 30 -4.32 -0.13 -16.76
CA PHE A 30 -4.39 -1.56 -17.06
C PHE A 30 -5.69 -1.97 -17.75
N ARG A 31 -6.69 -1.09 -17.75
CA ARG A 31 -8.01 -1.26 -18.41
C ARG A 31 -8.74 -2.53 -17.93
N GLU A 32 -8.56 -2.90 -16.67
CA GLU A 32 -9.18 -4.07 -16.08
C GLU A 32 -10.60 -3.73 -15.60
N THR A 33 -11.59 -4.01 -16.45
CA THR A 33 -13.00 -3.72 -16.18
C THR A 33 -13.69 -4.82 -15.39
N SER A 34 -13.15 -6.04 -15.41
CA SER A 34 -13.75 -7.22 -14.77
C SER A 34 -13.76 -7.16 -13.24
N LEU A 35 -12.80 -6.48 -12.63
CA LEU A 35 -12.69 -6.39 -11.18
C LEU A 35 -13.78 -5.46 -10.62
N PRO A 36 -14.54 -5.86 -9.58
CA PRO A 36 -15.53 -4.99 -8.98
C PRO A 36 -14.86 -3.88 -8.16
N LEU A 37 -15.39 -2.66 -8.23
CA LEU A 37 -14.81 -1.49 -7.53
C LEU A 37 -14.64 -1.69 -6.01
N PRO A 38 -15.61 -2.28 -5.27
CA PRO A 38 -15.44 -2.54 -3.84
C PRO A 38 -14.26 -3.45 -3.52
N ARG A 39 -13.91 -4.38 -4.42
CA ARG A 39 -12.75 -5.27 -4.24
C ARG A 39 -11.44 -4.51 -4.40
N ILE A 40 -11.37 -3.54 -5.32
CA ILE A 40 -10.19 -2.68 -5.50
C ILE A 40 -10.00 -1.80 -4.27
N ILE A 41 -11.05 -1.11 -3.83
CA ILE A 41 -11.03 -0.25 -2.64
C ILE A 41 -10.67 -1.06 -1.39
N GLY A 42 -11.33 -2.21 -1.21
CA GLY A 42 -11.07 -3.10 -0.07
C GLY A 42 -9.65 -3.63 -0.07
N ALA A 43 -9.11 -4.02 -1.23
CA ALA A 43 -7.73 -4.48 -1.33
C ALA A 43 -6.73 -3.36 -1.02
N GLY A 44 -6.92 -2.15 -1.56
CA GLY A 44 -6.07 -1.00 -1.24
C GLY A 44 -6.08 -0.66 0.25
N ALA A 45 -7.28 -0.57 0.84
CA ALA A 45 -7.42 -0.28 2.26
C ALA A 45 -6.74 -1.33 3.16
N LEU A 46 -6.94 -2.62 2.85
CA LEU A 46 -6.29 -3.73 3.55
C LEU A 46 -4.77 -3.72 3.38
N CYS A 47 -4.30 -3.40 2.17
CA CYS A 47 -2.88 -3.34 1.85
C CYS A 47 -2.17 -2.35 2.77
N THR A 48 -2.57 -1.08 2.73
CA THR A 48 -1.99 -0.01 3.56
C THR A 48 -2.17 -0.29 5.06
N ALA A 49 -3.33 -0.81 5.48
CA ALA A 49 -3.56 -1.12 6.90
C ALA A 49 -2.71 -2.28 7.43
N LEU A 50 -2.24 -3.16 6.55
CA LEU A 50 -1.35 -4.27 6.92
C LEU A 50 0.12 -3.88 6.85
N THR A 51 0.51 -2.88 6.04
CA THR A 51 1.91 -2.48 5.87
C THR A 51 2.32 -1.32 6.77
N LEU A 52 1.48 -0.28 6.86
CA LEU A 52 1.79 0.94 7.59
C LEU A 52 2.07 0.74 9.09
N PRO A 53 1.36 -0.12 9.85
CA PRO A 53 1.71 -0.37 11.25
C PRO A 53 3.09 -0.99 11.41
N TYR A 54 3.52 -1.85 10.48
CA TYR A 54 4.85 -2.46 10.56
C TYR A 54 5.93 -1.44 10.25
N LEU A 55 5.69 -0.56 9.27
CA LEU A 55 6.57 0.56 9.00
C LEU A 55 6.71 1.42 10.27
N TRP A 56 5.62 1.89 10.86
CA TRP A 56 5.66 2.85 11.98
C TRP A 56 6.10 2.26 13.33
N PHE A 57 5.60 1.07 13.69
CA PHE A 57 5.77 0.54 15.05
C PHE A 57 6.80 -0.57 15.14
N VAL A 58 7.03 -1.32 14.05
CA VAL A 58 7.88 -2.53 14.08
C VAL A 58 9.26 -2.25 13.51
N LEU A 59 9.38 -1.53 12.41
CA LEU A 59 10.65 -1.32 11.71
C LEU A 59 11.68 -0.42 12.43
N PRO A 60 11.32 0.69 13.12
CA PRO A 60 12.31 1.66 13.61
C PRO A 60 13.42 1.09 14.52
N PRO A 61 13.16 0.10 15.39
CA PRO A 61 14.22 -0.53 16.20
C PRO A 61 15.25 -1.34 15.41
N PHE A 62 14.97 -1.72 14.16
CA PHE A 62 15.80 -2.64 13.37
C PHE A 62 16.64 -1.93 12.29
N VAL A 63 16.34 -0.67 12.00
CA VAL A 63 16.94 0.06 10.88
C VAL A 63 17.42 1.42 11.35
N ASP A 64 18.67 1.75 11.02
CA ASP A 64 19.19 3.08 11.25
C ASP A 64 18.37 4.13 10.51
N ALA A 65 18.15 5.29 11.15
CA ALA A 65 17.36 6.37 10.60
C ALA A 65 17.83 6.85 9.21
N ALA A 66 19.12 6.68 8.90
CA ALA A 66 19.71 7.02 7.61
C ALA A 66 19.25 6.13 6.44
N TYR A 67 18.80 4.90 6.72
CA TYR A 67 18.36 3.92 5.72
C TYR A 67 16.87 3.58 5.84
N TYR A 68 16.17 4.26 6.74
CA TYR A 68 14.79 3.93 7.09
C TYR A 68 13.84 4.10 5.91
N VAL A 69 14.07 5.11 5.05
CA VAL A 69 13.24 5.35 3.88
C VAL A 69 13.49 4.26 2.83
N GLU A 70 14.75 3.99 2.49
CA GLU A 70 15.10 3.02 1.45
C GLU A 70 14.67 1.59 1.82
N ILE A 71 14.93 1.19 3.06
CA ILE A 71 14.58 -0.15 3.54
C ILE A 71 13.08 -0.25 3.84
N GLY A 72 12.51 0.77 4.47
CA GLY A 72 11.09 0.80 4.82
C GLY A 72 10.19 0.76 3.60
N GLU A 73 10.36 1.72 2.68
CA GLU A 73 9.57 1.76 1.44
C GLU A 73 9.84 0.53 0.57
N GLY A 74 11.10 0.07 0.50
CA GLY A 74 11.43 -1.17 -0.22
C GLY A 74 10.67 -2.39 0.31
N LEU A 75 10.58 -2.54 1.63
CA LEU A 75 9.84 -3.65 2.25
C LEU A 75 8.32 -3.50 2.06
N VAL A 76 7.79 -2.28 2.20
CA VAL A 76 6.38 -1.98 1.94
C VAL A 76 6.03 -2.36 0.50
N ILE A 77 6.79 -1.87 -0.49
CA ILE A 77 6.55 -2.16 -1.91
C ILE A 77 6.54 -3.67 -2.18
N LEU A 78 7.49 -4.41 -1.62
CA LEU A 78 7.54 -5.86 -1.79
C LEU A 78 6.34 -6.57 -1.14
N ALA A 79 5.96 -6.18 0.07
CA ALA A 79 4.83 -6.76 0.78
C ALA A 79 3.51 -6.46 0.05
N GLU A 80 3.30 -5.22 -0.35
CA GLU A 80 2.09 -4.77 -1.05
C GLU A 80 1.96 -5.41 -2.43
N THR A 81 3.06 -5.55 -3.16
CA THR A 81 3.08 -6.31 -4.43
C THR A 81 2.52 -7.72 -4.24
N LEU A 82 2.92 -8.42 -3.18
CA LEU A 82 2.44 -9.77 -2.89
C LEU A 82 0.96 -9.77 -2.46
N ILE A 83 0.55 -8.82 -1.63
CA ILE A 83 -0.84 -8.69 -1.16
C ILE A 83 -1.77 -8.40 -2.35
N LEU A 84 -1.45 -7.41 -3.19
CA LEU A 84 -2.25 -7.02 -4.35
C LEU A 84 -2.29 -8.14 -5.41
N ASN A 85 -1.16 -8.81 -5.67
CA ASN A 85 -1.12 -9.98 -6.56
C ASN A 85 -2.14 -11.05 -6.12
N ARG A 86 -2.22 -11.33 -4.82
CA ARG A 86 -3.14 -12.36 -4.29
C ARG A 86 -4.58 -11.89 -4.20
N LEU A 87 -4.83 -10.68 -3.70
CA LEU A 87 -6.19 -10.17 -3.47
C LEU A 87 -6.90 -9.76 -4.77
N LEU A 88 -6.18 -9.18 -5.71
CA LEU A 88 -6.72 -8.70 -6.98
C LEU A 88 -6.44 -9.62 -8.16
N ALA A 89 -5.69 -10.71 -7.95
CA ALA A 89 -5.28 -11.66 -9.00
C ALA A 89 -4.57 -10.99 -10.19
N LEU A 90 -3.87 -9.89 -9.94
CA LEU A 90 -3.05 -9.18 -10.93
C LEU A 90 -1.76 -9.96 -11.20
N ASP A 91 -1.20 -9.85 -12.41
CA ASP A 91 0.16 -10.34 -12.63
C ASP A 91 1.18 -9.56 -11.79
N LEU A 92 2.31 -10.19 -11.49
CA LEU A 92 3.31 -9.63 -10.57
C LEU A 92 3.84 -8.27 -11.04
N LYS A 93 3.94 -8.03 -12.36
CA LYS A 93 4.41 -6.75 -12.90
C LYS A 93 3.40 -5.64 -12.66
N ARG A 94 2.12 -5.88 -12.92
CA ARG A 94 1.05 -4.90 -12.63
C ARG A 94 0.90 -4.65 -11.13
N ALA A 95 0.98 -5.70 -10.31
CA ALA A 95 0.94 -5.57 -8.85
C ALA A 95 2.11 -4.72 -8.32
N PHE A 96 3.32 -4.93 -8.86
CA PHE A 96 4.49 -4.14 -8.52
C PHE A 96 4.33 -2.67 -8.92
N ILE A 97 3.82 -2.40 -10.13
CA ILE A 97 3.54 -1.02 -10.56
C ILE A 97 2.50 -0.37 -9.66
N CYS A 98 1.42 -1.06 -9.30
CA CYS A 98 0.44 -0.54 -8.34
C CYS A 98 1.10 -0.15 -7.02
N SER A 99 1.89 -1.07 -6.47
CA SER A 99 2.57 -0.91 -5.19
C SER A 99 3.66 0.16 -5.19
N LEU A 100 4.19 0.56 -6.35
CA LEU A 100 5.18 1.62 -6.46
C LEU A 100 4.55 3.03 -6.42
N PHE A 101 3.27 3.13 -6.80
CA PHE A 101 2.54 4.38 -6.93
C PHE A 101 1.48 4.59 -5.85
N MET A 102 1.08 3.51 -5.17
CA MET A 102 0.52 3.61 -3.83
C MET A 102 1.67 4.04 -2.91
#